data_AF-A0A177MJ98-F1
#
_entry.id   AF-A0A177MJ98-F1
#
_cell.length_a   1.000
_cell.length_b   1.000
_cell.length_c   1.000
_cell.angle_alpha   90.00
_cell.angle_beta   90.00
_cell.angle_gamma   90.00
#
_symmetry.space_group_name_H-M   'P 1'
#
loop_
_entity.id
_entity.type
_entity.pdbx_description
1 polymer ?
#
loop_
_entity_poly.entity_id
_entity_poly.type
_entity_poly.pdbx_seq_one_letter_code
_entity_poly.pdbx_strand_id
1 'polypeptide(L)'
;MNIFTNRLKQTMLLAAGLSLVAPVSMASTWAGTANYKAAPGATGDEAIVGPFDTYDFGSGITLVQFTSATTFTAYFQTMVDGHFLNNAGINVPELNISGTGSGFELTVAATLNGTYSNFSGFQSFSFTGGAVDLYFDTTPDYSFTGDSGFSDGAAILSGTVTNGSGVISPAGIGAEQLDLNFSGIFGSYDSNVYAPAINGGHSIFSINLNNSSLLSGINSVLGQNKSTGVLAAVDGSIQLTAVPVPAAVWLFGTGLIGLITTGKRKNSVA
;
A
#
# COMPACT_ATOMS: atom_id res chain seq x y z
N MET A 1 24.23 -73.80 24.20
CA MET A 1 25.40 -72.90 24.21
C MET A 1 24.88 -71.47 24.14
N ASN A 2 25.15 -70.68 25.19
CA ASN A 2 24.88 -69.24 25.21
C ASN A 2 25.58 -68.56 24.02
N ILE A 3 25.01 -67.46 23.53
CA ILE A 3 25.55 -66.10 23.74
C ILE A 3 24.68 -65.09 22.97
N PHE A 4 24.21 -64.10 23.71
CA PHE A 4 23.60 -62.84 23.29
C PHE A 4 24.33 -62.19 22.09
N THR A 5 23.58 -61.50 21.21
CA THR A 5 23.68 -60.02 21.12
C THR A 5 22.55 -59.41 20.30
N ASN A 6 21.95 -58.39 20.92
CA ASN A 6 21.07 -57.37 20.41
C ASN A 6 21.32 -56.92 18.96
N ARG A 7 20.22 -56.69 18.22
CA ARG A 7 19.85 -55.40 17.58
C ARG A 7 18.62 -55.59 16.70
N LEU A 8 17.47 -55.08 17.14
CA LEU A 8 16.54 -54.27 16.34
C LEU A 8 15.30 -53.91 17.21
N LYS A 9 15.52 -53.05 18.22
CA LYS A 9 14.44 -52.20 18.74
C LYS A 9 14.53 -50.89 17.96
N GLN A 10 13.73 -50.73 16.92
CA GLN A 10 13.31 -49.45 16.32
C GLN A 10 12.48 -49.73 15.05
N THR A 11 11.22 -50.11 15.24
CA THR A 11 10.23 -49.91 14.18
C THR A 11 9.72 -48.50 14.39
N MET A 12 10.25 -47.57 13.60
CA MET A 12 9.87 -46.17 13.60
C MET A 12 8.36 -46.04 13.40
N LEU A 13 7.72 -45.38 14.37
CA LEU A 13 6.41 -44.78 14.18
C LEU A 13 6.60 -43.67 13.13
N LEU A 14 6.16 -43.93 11.90
CA LEU A 14 6.16 -42.97 10.81
C LEU A 14 5.03 -41.95 11.05
N ALA A 15 5.26 -41.03 11.97
CA ALA A 15 4.44 -39.84 12.17
C ALA A 15 5.31 -38.61 11.90
N ALA A 16 5.34 -38.15 10.66
CA ALA A 16 5.72 -36.78 10.30
C ALA A 16 5.43 -36.51 8.82
N GLY A 17 4.66 -35.45 8.56
CA GLY A 17 4.90 -34.63 7.37
C GLY A 17 4.05 -34.88 6.14
N LEU A 18 2.73 -35.09 6.27
CA LEU A 18 1.84 -34.62 5.21
C LEU A 18 1.61 -33.14 5.45
N SER A 19 2.44 -32.35 4.76
CA SER A 19 2.30 -30.93 4.51
C SER A 19 0.84 -30.58 4.20
N LEU A 20 0.12 -30.09 5.20
CA LEU A 20 -0.91 -29.10 4.96
C LEU A 20 -0.18 -27.87 4.43
N VAL A 21 -0.02 -27.80 3.11
CA VAL A 21 0.26 -26.54 2.44
C VAL A 21 -0.94 -25.68 2.79
N ALA A 22 -0.82 -24.85 3.82
CA ALA A 22 -1.82 -23.84 4.10
C ALA A 22 -2.00 -23.07 2.79
N PRO A 23 -3.24 -22.84 2.33
CA PRO A 23 -3.44 -22.02 1.14
C PRO A 23 -2.67 -20.72 1.38
N VAL A 24 -1.79 -20.37 0.45
CA VAL A 24 -1.21 -19.03 0.40
C VAL A 24 -2.41 -18.11 0.27
N SER A 25 -2.78 -17.44 1.36
CA SER A 25 -3.87 -16.49 1.35
C SER A 25 -3.46 -15.39 0.38
N MET A 26 -4.11 -15.35 -0.80
CA MET A 26 -4.13 -14.14 -1.60
C MET A 26 -4.63 -13.02 -0.68
N ALA A 27 -3.92 -11.90 -0.61
CA ALA A 27 -4.40 -10.75 0.16
C ALA A 27 -5.73 -10.30 -0.47
N SER A 28 -6.81 -10.30 0.30
CA SER A 28 -8.10 -9.80 -0.18
C SER A 28 -8.07 -8.27 -0.22
N THR A 29 -8.80 -7.68 -1.16
CA THR A 29 -9.08 -6.24 -1.16
C THR A 29 -9.59 -5.82 0.23
N TRP A 30 -8.98 -4.80 0.80
CA TRP A 30 -9.43 -4.21 2.05
C TRP A 30 -10.71 -3.44 1.78
N ALA A 31 -11.72 -3.62 2.63
CA ALA A 31 -12.90 -2.77 2.63
C ALA A 31 -13.17 -2.36 4.07
N GLY A 32 -13.09 -1.06 4.35
CA GLY A 32 -13.16 -0.57 5.72
C GLY A 32 -13.48 0.91 5.81
N THR A 33 -13.40 1.40 7.04
CA THR A 33 -13.70 2.78 7.40
C THR A 33 -12.42 3.50 7.86
N ALA A 34 -12.27 4.75 7.43
CA ALA A 34 -11.33 5.70 7.97
C ALA A 34 -12.10 6.74 8.82
N ASN A 35 -11.79 6.81 10.11
CA ASN A 35 -12.32 7.79 11.04
C ASN A 35 -11.32 8.95 11.17
N TYR A 36 -11.40 9.93 10.27
CA TYR A 36 -10.49 11.07 10.28
C TYR A 36 -10.70 11.98 11.50
N LYS A 37 -11.85 11.90 12.17
CA LYS A 37 -12.08 12.57 13.48
C LYS A 37 -11.21 12.02 14.61
N ALA A 38 -10.62 10.85 14.41
CA ALA A 38 -9.72 10.21 15.37
C ALA A 38 -8.25 10.29 14.92
N ALA A 39 -7.95 10.97 13.81
CA ALA A 39 -6.59 11.18 13.36
C ALA A 39 -5.84 12.14 14.30
N PRO A 40 -4.51 12.00 14.45
CA PRO A 40 -3.71 12.97 15.20
C PRO A 40 -3.86 14.37 14.58
N GLY A 41 -4.18 15.36 15.41
CA GLY A 41 -4.41 16.74 14.96
C GLY A 41 -5.85 17.07 14.58
N ALA A 42 -6.75 16.08 14.52
CA ALA A 42 -8.16 16.30 14.18
C ALA A 42 -8.87 17.27 15.15
N THR A 43 -9.70 18.14 14.59
CA THR A 43 -10.50 19.14 15.31
C THR A 43 -11.97 18.72 15.50
N GLY A 44 -12.40 17.60 14.89
CA GLY A 44 -13.68 16.94 15.10
C GLY A 44 -14.75 17.26 14.05
N ASP A 45 -14.46 18.19 13.14
CA ASP A 45 -15.24 18.59 11.98
C ASP A 45 -14.84 17.86 10.69
N GLU A 46 -13.92 16.89 10.77
CA GLU A 46 -13.58 16.00 9.66
C GLU A 46 -14.62 14.90 9.43
N ALA A 47 -14.32 13.91 8.58
CA ALA A 47 -15.28 12.88 8.19
C ALA A 47 -14.96 11.50 8.79
N ILE A 48 -16.02 10.69 8.90
CA ILE A 48 -15.88 9.23 8.95
C ILE A 48 -16.24 8.71 7.56
N VAL A 49 -15.29 8.11 6.87
CA VAL A 49 -15.43 7.70 5.47
C VAL A 49 -15.38 6.18 5.38
N GLY A 50 -16.44 5.57 4.86
CA GLY A 50 -16.42 4.15 4.52
C GLY A 50 -17.82 3.53 4.46
N PRO A 51 -17.91 2.26 4.04
CA PRO A 51 -16.79 1.43 3.62
C PRO A 51 -16.18 1.90 2.28
N PHE A 52 -14.86 1.86 2.16
CA PHE A 52 -14.12 2.09 0.92
C PHE A 52 -12.98 1.07 0.78
N ASP A 53 -12.45 0.91 -0.42
CA ASP A 53 -11.32 0.03 -0.73
C ASP A 53 -10.16 0.72 -1.45
N THR A 54 -10.42 1.89 -2.02
CA THR A 54 -9.47 2.58 -2.90
C THR A 54 -9.42 4.07 -2.56
N TYR A 55 -8.20 4.60 -2.52
CA TYR A 55 -7.96 6.04 -2.63
C TYR A 55 -7.73 6.39 -4.09
N ASP A 56 -8.49 7.37 -4.57
CA ASP A 56 -8.26 7.99 -5.87
C ASP A 56 -7.41 9.23 -5.65
N PHE A 57 -6.35 9.38 -6.45
CA PHE A 57 -5.47 10.52 -6.35
C PHE A 57 -5.87 11.57 -7.37
N GLY A 58 -5.67 12.83 -7.01
CA GLY A 58 -5.66 13.91 -7.97
C GLY A 58 -4.40 13.89 -8.83
N SER A 59 -4.29 14.91 -9.67
CA SER A 59 -3.07 15.16 -10.44
C SER A 59 -1.86 15.32 -9.50
N GLY A 60 -0.87 14.46 -9.67
CA GLY A 60 0.38 14.46 -8.92
C GLY A 60 1.61 14.83 -9.78
N ILE A 61 2.73 15.03 -9.09
CA ILE A 61 4.03 15.33 -9.69
C ILE A 61 5.03 14.26 -9.26
N THR A 62 5.79 13.76 -10.22
CA THR A 62 7.00 12.96 -9.96
C THR A 62 8.23 13.66 -10.53
N LEU A 63 9.31 13.74 -9.74
CA LEU A 63 10.65 14.11 -10.19
C LEU A 63 11.55 12.88 -10.18
N VAL A 64 12.10 12.50 -11.33
CA VAL A 64 13.05 11.39 -11.48
C VAL A 64 14.46 11.93 -11.62
N GLN A 65 15.36 11.56 -10.70
CA GLN A 65 16.78 11.88 -10.73
C GLN A 65 17.59 10.62 -11.02
N PHE A 66 18.34 10.62 -12.12
CA PHE A 66 19.20 9.51 -12.48
C PHE A 66 20.48 9.52 -11.65
N THR A 67 20.68 8.46 -10.86
CA THR A 67 21.86 8.31 -10.00
C THR A 67 22.99 7.57 -10.71
N SER A 68 22.68 6.85 -11.78
CA SER A 68 23.64 6.25 -12.71
C SER A 68 23.00 6.05 -14.09
N ALA A 69 23.71 5.40 -15.01
CA ALA A 69 23.18 5.04 -16.33
C ALA A 69 22.01 4.03 -16.30
N THR A 70 21.74 3.39 -15.16
CA THR A 70 20.67 2.37 -15.03
C THR A 70 19.85 2.49 -13.76
N THR A 71 20.14 3.45 -12.88
CA THR A 71 19.46 3.62 -11.59
C THR A 71 18.93 5.02 -11.42
N PHE A 72 17.85 5.15 -10.67
CA PHE A 72 17.24 6.44 -10.35
C PHE A 72 16.70 6.46 -8.93
N THR A 73 16.53 7.67 -8.42
CA THR A 73 15.66 7.99 -7.28
C THR A 73 14.55 8.90 -7.79
N ALA A 74 13.31 8.60 -7.42
CA ALA A 74 12.16 9.40 -7.78
C ALA A 74 11.48 9.96 -6.53
N TYR A 75 11.00 11.18 -6.62
CA TYR A 75 10.27 11.89 -5.58
C TYR A 75 8.88 12.14 -6.11
N PHE A 76 7.86 11.78 -5.35
CA PHE A 76 6.47 11.85 -5.78
C PHE A 76 5.64 12.57 -4.72
N GLN A 77 4.73 13.44 -5.18
CA GLN A 77 3.73 14.06 -4.32
C GLN A 77 2.39 14.19 -5.05
N THR A 78 1.30 13.99 -4.32
CA THR A 78 -0.08 14.20 -4.79
C THR A 78 -1.03 14.41 -3.61
N MET A 79 -2.30 14.61 -3.91
CA MET A 79 -3.42 14.64 -2.98
C MET A 79 -4.41 13.50 -3.28
N VAL A 80 -5.17 13.08 -2.28
CA VAL A 80 -6.34 12.22 -2.47
C VAL A 80 -7.50 13.09 -2.93
N ASP A 81 -8.11 12.74 -4.07
CA ASP A 81 -9.29 13.42 -4.62
C ASP A 81 -10.59 12.66 -4.27
N GLY A 82 -10.48 11.40 -3.82
CA GLY A 82 -11.64 10.70 -3.32
C GLY A 82 -11.41 9.30 -2.77
N HIS A 83 -12.51 8.73 -2.30
CA HIS A 83 -12.59 7.36 -1.79
C HIS A 83 -13.58 6.57 -2.63
N PHE A 84 -13.23 5.34 -2.96
CA PHE A 84 -14.06 4.47 -3.79
C PHE A 84 -14.29 3.13 -3.11
N LEU A 85 -15.47 2.56 -3.35
CA LEU A 85 -15.81 1.18 -3.03
C LEU A 85 -16.31 0.50 -4.30
N ASN A 86 -15.63 -0.55 -4.76
CA ASN A 86 -15.97 -1.24 -6.00
C ASN A 86 -16.19 -0.27 -7.18
N ASN A 87 -15.27 0.70 -7.33
CA ASN A 87 -15.31 1.76 -8.35
C ASN A 87 -16.51 2.75 -8.23
N ALA A 88 -17.26 2.74 -7.13
CA ALA A 88 -18.24 3.77 -6.82
C ALA A 88 -17.64 4.80 -5.86
N GLY A 89 -17.60 6.07 -6.30
CA GLY A 89 -17.09 7.17 -5.49
C GLY A 89 -17.99 7.46 -4.29
N ILE A 90 -17.37 7.79 -3.17
CA ILE A 90 -18.01 8.19 -1.92
C ILE A 90 -17.88 9.70 -1.78
N ASN A 91 -19.01 10.38 -1.60
CA ASN A 91 -19.00 11.82 -1.39
C ASN A 91 -18.50 12.16 0.01
N VAL A 92 -17.40 12.90 0.10
CA VAL A 92 -16.81 13.39 1.35
C VAL A 92 -16.64 14.91 1.24
N PRO A 93 -17.69 15.70 1.56
CA PRO A 93 -17.65 17.16 1.40
C PRO A 93 -16.55 17.87 2.21
N GLU A 94 -16.11 17.24 3.29
CA GLU A 94 -15.07 17.75 4.18
C GLU A 94 -13.64 17.49 3.65
N LEU A 95 -13.47 16.66 2.61
CA LEU A 95 -12.17 16.42 1.98
C LEU A 95 -11.83 17.61 1.07
N ASN A 96 -10.75 18.30 1.39
CA ASN A 96 -10.20 19.38 0.59
C ASN A 96 -9.29 18.82 -0.50
N ILE A 97 -9.65 19.15 -1.75
CA ILE A 97 -8.94 18.71 -2.96
C ILE A 97 -8.34 19.89 -3.72
N SER A 98 -8.15 21.02 -3.04
CA SER A 98 -7.78 22.29 -3.67
C SER A 98 -6.53 22.94 -3.07
N GLY A 99 -6.04 22.45 -1.92
CA GLY A 99 -4.90 23.04 -1.22
C GLY A 99 -5.22 24.38 -0.56
N THR A 100 -6.50 24.75 -0.41
CA THR A 100 -6.92 26.00 0.26
C THR A 100 -8.32 25.88 0.84
N GLY A 101 -8.61 26.62 1.91
CA GLY A 101 -9.96 26.76 2.45
C GLY A 101 -10.21 25.90 3.69
N SER A 102 -11.43 25.37 3.82
CA SER A 102 -11.86 24.56 4.98
C SER A 102 -11.83 23.07 4.68
N GLY A 103 -11.97 22.26 5.73
CA GLY A 103 -11.97 20.81 5.65
C GLY A 103 -10.60 20.25 6.03
N PHE A 104 -10.44 18.95 5.79
CA PHE A 104 -9.15 18.27 5.98
C PHE A 104 -8.60 17.88 4.62
N GLU A 105 -7.30 17.72 4.56
CA GLU A 105 -6.56 17.34 3.38
C GLU A 105 -5.87 16.00 3.61
N LEU A 106 -5.75 15.24 2.53
CA LEU A 106 -4.98 14.01 2.50
C LEU A 106 -3.96 14.11 1.38
N THR A 107 -2.68 14.09 1.74
CA THR A 107 -1.57 14.18 0.78
C THR A 107 -0.73 12.91 0.83
N VAL A 108 -0.15 12.55 -0.31
CA VAL A 108 0.79 11.44 -0.41
C VAL A 108 2.14 12.01 -0.80
N ALA A 109 3.18 11.60 -0.08
CA ALA A 109 4.56 11.83 -0.45
C ALA A 109 5.32 10.51 -0.52
N ALA A 110 6.22 10.38 -1.49
CA ALA A 110 7.05 9.19 -1.62
C ALA A 110 8.45 9.50 -2.11
N THR A 111 9.40 8.69 -1.63
CA THR A 111 10.75 8.58 -2.22
C THR A 111 10.96 7.16 -2.68
N LEU A 112 11.14 6.98 -3.97
CA LEU A 112 11.20 5.71 -4.67
C LEU A 112 12.61 5.49 -5.22
N ASN A 113 13.06 4.25 -5.27
CA ASN A 113 14.32 3.87 -5.89
C ASN A 113 14.07 2.76 -6.90
N GLY A 114 14.79 2.81 -8.01
CA GLY A 114 14.59 1.82 -9.06
C GLY A 114 15.69 1.77 -10.08
N THR A 115 15.47 0.89 -11.04
CA THR A 115 16.29 0.73 -12.23
C THR A 115 15.49 1.10 -13.46
N TYR A 116 16.15 1.65 -14.48
CA TYR A 116 15.54 1.89 -15.77
C TYR A 116 16.35 1.24 -16.89
N SER A 117 15.65 0.94 -17.98
CA SER A 117 16.25 0.42 -19.21
C SER A 117 15.52 0.99 -20.42
N ASN A 118 16.22 1.01 -21.55
CA ASN A 118 15.63 1.41 -22.82
C ASN A 118 15.41 0.17 -23.69
N PHE A 119 14.19 0.00 -24.19
CA PHE A 119 13.83 -1.07 -25.11
C PHE A 119 13.07 -0.50 -26.30
N SER A 120 13.67 -0.55 -27.49
CA SER A 120 13.01 -0.12 -28.74
C SER A 120 12.38 1.28 -28.68
N GLY A 121 13.02 2.22 -27.97
CA GLY A 121 12.53 3.60 -27.76
C GLY A 121 11.57 3.78 -26.58
N PHE A 122 11.10 2.70 -25.96
CA PHE A 122 10.38 2.74 -24.69
C PHE A 122 11.36 2.80 -23.53
N GLN A 123 11.02 3.59 -22.52
CA GLN A 123 11.72 3.62 -21.24
C GLN A 123 10.95 2.69 -20.29
N SER A 124 11.60 1.64 -19.80
CA SER A 124 11.03 0.73 -18.80
C SER A 124 11.66 0.99 -17.45
N PHE A 125 10.85 0.93 -16.40
CA PHE A 125 11.25 1.16 -15.02
C PHE A 125 10.89 -0.06 -14.17
N SER A 126 11.69 -0.33 -13.16
CA SER A 126 11.39 -1.28 -12.10
C SER A 126 11.77 -0.70 -10.76
N PHE A 127 10.87 -0.78 -9.80
CA PHE A 127 11.07 -0.24 -8.47
C PHE A 127 11.67 -1.30 -7.56
N THR A 128 12.76 -0.95 -6.91
CA THR A 128 13.52 -1.85 -6.02
C THR A 128 13.27 -1.56 -4.55
N GLY A 129 12.57 -0.46 -4.25
CA GLY A 129 12.22 -0.05 -2.90
C GLY A 129 11.82 1.42 -2.85
N GLY A 130 11.54 1.90 -1.65
CA GLY A 130 11.10 3.27 -1.42
C GLY A 130 10.17 3.35 -0.22
N ALA A 131 9.96 4.56 0.28
CA ALA A 131 8.99 4.86 1.32
C ALA A 131 7.84 5.67 0.72
N VAL A 132 6.62 5.39 1.19
CA VAL A 132 5.40 6.08 0.80
C VAL A 132 4.61 6.37 2.06
N ASP A 133 4.18 7.61 2.23
CA ASP A 133 3.40 8.06 3.36
C ASP A 133 2.16 8.83 2.88
N LEU A 134 1.02 8.57 3.54
CA LEU A 134 -0.21 9.34 3.45
C LEU A 134 -0.35 10.20 4.71
N TYR A 135 -0.42 11.49 4.52
CA TYR A 135 -0.55 12.50 5.56
C TYR A 135 -1.98 12.98 5.67
N PHE A 136 -2.40 13.23 6.91
CA PHE A 136 -3.64 13.88 7.27
C PHE A 136 -3.34 15.27 7.82
N ASP A 137 -3.97 16.29 7.26
CA ASP A 137 -3.83 17.67 7.70
C ASP A 137 -5.21 18.34 7.82
N THR A 138 -5.41 19.12 8.88
CA THR A 138 -6.61 19.95 9.08
C THR A 138 -6.44 21.37 8.53
N THR A 139 -5.29 21.68 7.95
CA THR A 139 -4.93 22.99 7.38
C THR A 139 -4.62 22.81 5.90
N PRO A 140 -5.63 22.75 5.00
CA PRO A 140 -5.39 22.53 3.58
C PRO A 140 -4.48 23.61 2.98
N ASP A 141 -3.28 23.21 2.57
CA ASP A 141 -2.25 24.12 2.07
C ASP A 141 -1.26 23.47 1.07
N TYR A 142 -1.54 22.27 0.52
CA TYR A 142 -0.66 21.68 -0.49
C TYR A 142 -0.44 22.64 -1.66
N SER A 143 0.80 22.73 -2.11
CA SER A 143 1.16 23.52 -3.27
C SER A 143 2.27 22.86 -4.06
N PHE A 144 1.97 22.43 -5.29
CA PHE A 144 3.00 21.92 -6.18
C PHE A 144 4.04 22.98 -6.55
N THR A 145 3.61 24.23 -6.79
CA THR A 145 4.52 25.33 -7.13
C THR A 145 5.33 25.82 -5.94
N GLY A 146 4.75 25.76 -4.73
CA GLY A 146 5.42 26.10 -3.48
C GLY A 146 6.28 24.97 -2.92
N ASP A 147 6.05 23.73 -3.36
CA ASP A 147 6.64 22.51 -2.81
C ASP A 147 6.42 22.41 -1.28
N SER A 148 5.16 22.56 -0.86
CA SER A 148 4.71 22.65 0.54
C SER A 148 3.37 21.91 0.75
N GLY A 149 3.01 21.63 2.00
CA GLY A 149 1.72 21.02 2.40
C GLY A 149 1.58 19.51 2.17
N PHE A 150 2.60 18.84 1.60
CA PHE A 150 2.51 17.40 1.28
C PHE A 150 2.94 16.47 2.41
N SER A 151 3.57 16.98 3.47
CA SER A 151 4.21 16.15 4.51
C SER A 151 4.35 16.83 5.88
N ASP A 152 3.56 17.85 6.15
CA ASP A 152 3.50 18.64 7.39
C ASP A 152 2.34 18.24 8.31
N GLY A 153 1.38 17.48 7.80
CA GLY A 153 0.36 16.78 8.58
C GLY A 153 0.88 15.54 9.33
N ALA A 154 -0.05 14.81 9.93
CA ALA A 154 0.23 13.54 10.60
C ALA A 154 0.24 12.39 9.59
N ALA A 155 1.33 11.62 9.51
CA ALA A 155 1.35 10.38 8.74
C ALA A 155 0.41 9.34 9.37
N ILE A 156 -0.66 8.99 8.67
CA ILE A 156 -1.69 8.04 9.14
C ILE A 156 -1.60 6.67 8.45
N LEU A 157 -0.89 6.60 7.31
CA LEU A 157 -0.54 5.36 6.63
C LEU A 157 0.86 5.50 6.04
N SER A 158 1.75 4.59 6.41
CA SER A 158 3.17 4.58 6.03
C SER A 158 3.55 3.21 5.51
N GLY A 159 4.32 3.16 4.44
CA GLY A 159 4.69 1.88 3.82
C GLY A 159 5.94 1.93 2.99
N THR A 160 6.28 0.76 2.47
CA THR A 160 7.41 0.59 1.56
C THR A 160 6.99 -0.06 0.26
N VAL A 161 7.66 0.32 -0.83
CA VAL A 161 7.51 -0.35 -2.11
C VAL A 161 8.18 -1.71 -2.03
N THR A 162 7.43 -2.76 -2.34
CA THR A 162 7.92 -4.14 -2.36
C THR A 162 8.19 -4.64 -3.77
N ASN A 163 7.47 -4.10 -4.75
CA ASN A 163 7.60 -4.42 -6.16
C ASN A 163 6.96 -3.29 -6.99
N GLY A 164 7.29 -3.22 -8.27
CA GLY A 164 6.67 -2.26 -9.16
C GLY A 164 7.38 -2.17 -10.49
N SER A 165 6.64 -1.78 -11.52
CA SER A 165 7.17 -1.64 -12.87
C SER A 165 6.37 -0.63 -13.67
N GLY A 166 7.02 -0.01 -14.65
CA GLY A 166 6.38 0.94 -15.54
C GLY A 166 7.00 0.99 -16.92
N VAL A 167 6.30 1.64 -17.82
CA VAL A 167 6.77 1.93 -19.16
C VAL A 167 6.32 3.31 -19.62
N ILE A 168 7.22 4.06 -20.25
CA ILE A 168 6.92 5.31 -20.93
C ILE A 168 7.26 5.14 -22.42
N SER A 169 6.29 5.49 -23.26
CA SER A 169 6.44 5.51 -24.71
C SER A 169 7.31 6.67 -25.19
N PRO A 170 7.85 6.61 -26.42
CA PRO A 170 8.53 7.75 -27.03
C PRO A 170 7.69 9.04 -27.09
N ALA A 171 6.36 8.93 -27.02
CA ALA A 171 5.44 10.06 -27.00
C ALA A 171 5.36 10.76 -25.62
N GLY A 172 6.10 10.28 -24.62
CA GLY A 172 6.10 10.83 -23.26
C GLY A 172 4.87 10.46 -22.43
N ILE A 173 4.08 9.49 -22.89
CA ILE A 173 2.94 8.92 -22.16
C ILE A 173 3.30 7.51 -21.68
N GLY A 174 2.94 7.18 -20.46
CA GLY A 174 3.25 5.90 -19.84
C GLY A 174 2.24 5.47 -18.79
N ALA A 175 2.53 4.32 -18.20
CA ALA A 175 1.84 3.81 -17.04
C ALA A 175 2.81 3.03 -16.16
N GLU A 176 2.51 2.98 -14.87
CA GLU A 176 3.24 2.19 -13.89
C GLU A 176 2.31 1.57 -12.85
N GLN A 177 2.82 0.55 -12.17
CA GLN A 177 2.18 -0.11 -11.06
C GLN A 177 3.16 -0.29 -9.91
N LEU A 178 2.66 -0.21 -8.68
CA LEU A 178 3.41 -0.40 -7.44
C LEU A 178 2.68 -1.34 -6.49
N ASP A 179 3.42 -2.24 -5.85
CA ASP A 179 2.96 -3.06 -4.73
C ASP A 179 3.56 -2.52 -3.44
N LEU A 180 2.69 -2.22 -2.47
CA LEU A 180 3.03 -1.53 -1.22
C LEU A 180 2.78 -2.44 -0.02
N ASN A 181 3.63 -2.33 0.99
CA ASN A 181 3.47 -3.00 2.28
C ASN A 181 3.34 -1.94 3.38
N PHE A 182 2.25 -2.03 4.15
CA PHE A 182 1.89 -1.13 5.25
C PHE A 182 1.97 -1.82 6.62
N SER A 183 2.62 -2.97 6.71
CA SER A 183 2.58 -3.85 7.88
C SER A 183 3.97 -4.17 8.45
N GLY A 184 3.98 -4.50 9.75
CA GLY A 184 5.18 -4.99 10.43
C GLY A 184 6.30 -3.96 10.48
N ILE A 185 7.51 -4.37 10.08
CA ILE A 185 8.68 -3.47 10.03
C ILE A 185 8.73 -2.62 8.75
N PHE A 186 7.81 -2.86 7.81
CA PHE A 186 7.80 -2.27 6.47
C PHE A 186 6.82 -1.12 6.32
N GLY A 187 6.02 -0.86 7.35
CA GLY A 187 5.02 0.19 7.35
C GLY A 187 4.16 0.16 8.61
N SER A 188 3.23 1.11 8.69
CA SER A 188 2.27 1.26 9.76
C SER A 188 1.00 1.91 9.26
N TYR A 189 -0.11 1.67 9.94
CA TYR A 189 -1.34 2.46 9.80
C TYR A 189 -1.78 2.92 11.20
N ASP A 190 -2.46 4.06 11.29
CA ASP A 190 -3.06 4.51 12.54
C ASP A 190 -4.35 3.70 12.81
N SER A 191 -4.34 2.88 13.86
CA SER A 191 -5.47 2.04 14.24
C SER A 191 -6.67 2.79 14.82
N ASN A 192 -6.52 4.06 15.19
CA ASN A 192 -7.64 4.92 15.55
C ASN A 192 -8.37 5.46 14.32
N VAL A 193 -7.63 5.63 13.22
CA VAL A 193 -8.17 6.06 11.93
C VAL A 193 -8.75 4.87 11.19
N TYR A 194 -8.02 3.78 11.01
CA TYR A 194 -8.41 2.69 10.12
C TYR A 194 -8.98 1.47 10.84
N ALA A 195 -10.13 1.00 10.34
CA ALA A 195 -10.68 -0.30 10.70
C ALA A 195 -11.35 -0.99 9.49
N PRO A 196 -11.06 -2.26 9.18
CA PRO A 196 -10.12 -3.15 9.87
C PRO A 196 -8.65 -2.82 9.53
N ALA A 197 -7.72 -3.64 10.03
CA ALA A 197 -6.29 -3.50 9.76
C ALA A 197 -5.95 -3.54 8.26
N ILE A 198 -5.07 -2.64 7.82
CA ILE A 198 -4.50 -2.60 6.46
C ILE A 198 -3.18 -3.38 6.45
N ASN A 199 -2.91 -4.08 5.34
CA ASN A 199 -1.67 -4.84 5.14
C ASN A 199 -0.75 -4.22 4.09
N GLY A 200 -1.33 -3.68 3.04
CA GLY A 200 -0.60 -3.20 1.87
C GLY A 200 -1.52 -2.51 0.88
N GLY A 201 -1.06 -2.34 -0.34
CA GLY A 201 -1.88 -1.81 -1.43
C GLY A 201 -1.28 -2.04 -2.80
N HIS A 202 -2.12 -1.97 -3.82
CA HIS A 202 -1.74 -2.02 -5.22
C HIS A 202 -2.10 -0.68 -5.84
N SER A 203 -1.12 -0.02 -6.43
CA SER A 203 -1.30 1.27 -7.07
C SER A 203 -1.02 1.20 -8.56
N ILE A 204 -1.77 1.98 -9.33
CA ILE A 204 -1.59 2.13 -10.77
C ILE A 204 -1.60 3.63 -11.05
N PHE A 205 -0.63 4.07 -11.84
CA PHE A 205 -0.53 5.46 -12.30
C PHE A 205 -0.41 5.52 -13.81
N SER A 206 -1.03 6.55 -14.38
CA SER A 206 -0.70 7.08 -15.69
C SER A 206 0.42 8.11 -15.56
N ILE A 207 1.24 8.23 -16.60
CA ILE A 207 2.40 9.14 -16.64
C ILE A 207 2.31 10.00 -17.88
N ASN A 208 2.54 11.31 -17.73
CA ASN A 208 2.62 12.26 -18.83
C ASN A 208 3.78 13.25 -18.63
N LEU A 209 4.83 13.10 -19.43
CA LEU A 209 6.01 13.98 -19.45
C LEU A 209 5.73 15.34 -20.10
N ASN A 210 4.62 15.46 -20.84
CA ASN A 210 4.30 16.61 -21.69
C ASN A 210 3.13 17.45 -21.14
N ASN A 211 2.68 17.24 -19.90
CA ASN A 211 1.59 18.00 -19.28
C ASN A 211 2.08 19.41 -18.89
N SER A 212 2.19 20.31 -19.87
CA SER A 212 2.71 21.65 -19.64
C SER A 212 1.86 22.50 -18.70
N SER A 213 0.55 22.25 -18.60
CA SER A 213 -0.34 22.94 -17.67
C SER A 213 0.02 22.68 -16.21
N LEU A 214 0.29 21.42 -15.86
CA LEU A 214 0.61 21.04 -14.48
C LEU A 214 2.10 21.24 -14.17
N LEU A 215 2.97 20.95 -15.14
CA LEU A 215 4.42 20.97 -14.94
C LEU A 215 5.03 22.38 -15.02
N SER A 216 4.29 23.36 -15.55
CA SER A 216 4.74 24.74 -15.60
C SER A 216 4.86 25.33 -14.19
N GLY A 217 5.98 25.99 -13.91
CA GLY A 217 6.21 26.65 -12.62
C GLY A 217 6.71 25.73 -11.50
N ILE A 218 6.67 24.41 -11.67
CA ILE A 218 7.25 23.46 -10.72
C ILE A 218 8.77 23.60 -10.76
N ASN A 219 9.40 23.79 -9.59
CA ASN A 219 10.87 23.93 -9.48
C ASN A 219 11.50 22.89 -8.56
N SER A 220 10.71 22.25 -7.69
CA SER A 220 11.15 21.16 -6.86
C SER A 220 9.99 20.22 -6.52
N VAL A 221 10.34 19.06 -6.00
CA VAL A 221 9.43 18.04 -5.47
C VAL A 221 10.07 17.48 -4.20
N LEU A 222 9.41 17.59 -3.06
CA LEU A 222 9.94 17.20 -1.74
C LEU A 222 11.33 17.80 -1.45
N GLY A 223 11.51 19.08 -1.79
CA GLY A 223 12.74 19.84 -1.63
C GLY A 223 13.82 19.54 -2.68
N GLN A 224 13.58 18.61 -3.61
CA GLN A 224 14.54 18.23 -4.63
C GLN A 224 14.39 19.06 -5.88
N ASN A 225 15.47 19.72 -6.31
CA ASN A 225 15.43 20.65 -7.42
C ASN A 225 15.19 19.94 -8.76
N LYS A 226 14.32 20.49 -9.62
CA LYS A 226 14.04 19.92 -10.95
C LYS A 226 15.25 19.88 -11.87
N SER A 227 16.24 20.76 -11.68
CA SER A 227 17.39 20.90 -12.58
C SER A 227 18.28 19.66 -12.63
N THR A 228 18.13 18.76 -11.66
CA THR A 228 18.87 17.49 -11.55
C THR A 228 18.05 16.29 -12.03
N GLY A 229 16.87 16.49 -12.60
CA GLY A 229 15.99 15.40 -12.99
C GLY A 229 14.96 15.74 -14.07
N VAL A 230 14.01 14.84 -14.26
CA VAL A 230 12.91 14.94 -15.21
C VAL A 230 11.60 14.94 -14.45
N LEU A 231 10.73 15.90 -14.75
CA LEU A 231 9.38 15.98 -14.18
C LEU A 231 8.39 15.18 -15.03
N ALA A 232 7.44 14.56 -14.34
CA ALA A 232 6.29 13.89 -14.93
C ALA A 232 5.03 14.29 -14.18
N ALA A 233 3.95 14.53 -14.92
CA ALA A 233 2.62 14.56 -14.33
C ALA A 233 2.15 13.11 -14.21
N VAL A 234 1.53 12.80 -13.07
CA VAL A 234 1.00 11.47 -12.80
C VAL A 234 -0.41 11.56 -12.25
N ASP A 235 -1.20 10.53 -12.49
CA ASP A 235 -2.59 10.45 -12.03
C ASP A 235 -2.92 8.96 -11.86
N GLY A 236 -3.54 8.59 -10.75
CA GLY A 236 -3.73 7.19 -10.41
C GLY A 236 -4.46 6.96 -9.10
N SER A 237 -4.40 5.74 -8.62
CA SER A 237 -5.13 5.31 -7.41
C SER A 237 -4.33 4.26 -6.65
N ILE A 238 -4.69 4.03 -5.39
CA ILE A 238 -4.23 2.88 -4.61
C ILE A 238 -5.42 2.09 -4.07
N GLN A 239 -5.51 0.81 -4.44
CA GLN A 239 -6.42 -0.14 -3.81
C GLN A 239 -5.73 -0.78 -2.61
N LEU A 240 -6.36 -0.71 -1.45
CA LEU A 240 -5.83 -1.24 -0.21
C LEU A 240 -6.05 -2.76 -0.12
N THR A 241 -5.16 -3.45 0.59
CA THR A 241 -5.26 -4.89 0.84
C THR A 241 -5.33 -5.17 2.34
N ALA A 242 -6.17 -6.12 2.73
CA ALA A 242 -6.40 -6.49 4.11
C ALA A 242 -5.29 -7.42 4.64
N VAL A 243 -5.10 -7.44 5.95
CA VAL A 243 -4.25 -8.44 6.61
C VAL A 243 -4.86 -9.82 6.36
N PRO A 244 -4.10 -10.78 5.78
CA PRO A 244 -4.55 -12.14 5.65
C PRO A 244 -5.01 -12.66 7.01
N VAL A 245 -6.29 -13.00 7.16
CA VAL A 245 -6.79 -13.59 8.39
C VAL A 245 -6.02 -14.90 8.59
N PRO A 246 -5.26 -15.07 9.69
CA PRO A 246 -4.45 -16.27 9.87
C PRO A 246 -5.32 -17.51 9.74
N ALA A 247 -4.87 -18.48 8.93
CA ALA A 247 -5.51 -19.79 8.80
C ALA A 247 -5.74 -20.47 10.18
N ALA A 248 -5.01 -20.04 11.21
CA ALA A 248 -5.20 -20.41 12.61
C ALA A 248 -6.62 -20.17 13.15
N VAL A 249 -7.34 -19.12 12.73
CA VAL A 249 -8.75 -18.91 13.16
C VAL A 249 -9.65 -20.01 12.59
N TRP A 250 -9.42 -20.39 11.34
CA TRP A 250 -10.12 -21.49 10.68
C TRP A 250 -9.72 -22.86 11.25
N LEU A 251 -8.44 -23.06 11.55
CA LEU A 251 -7.91 -24.27 12.20
C LEU A 251 -8.42 -24.41 13.65
N PHE A 252 -8.56 -23.31 14.38
CA PHE A 252 -9.16 -23.30 15.71
C PHE A 252 -10.64 -23.67 15.66
N GLY A 253 -11.41 -23.07 14.74
CA GLY A 253 -12.82 -23.37 14.54
C GLY A 253 -13.07 -24.83 14.13
N THR A 254 -12.32 -25.33 13.15
CA THR A 254 -12.43 -26.74 12.70
C THR A 254 -11.91 -27.73 13.73
N GLY A 255 -10.83 -27.40 14.46
CA GLY A 255 -10.31 -28.21 15.55
C GLY A 255 -11.30 -28.35 16.71
N LEU A 256 -12.00 -27.27 17.08
CA LEU A 256 -13.03 -27.28 18.12
C LEU A 256 -14.24 -28.13 17.71
N ILE A 257 -14.71 -28.01 16.47
CA ILE A 257 -15.80 -28.84 15.93
C ILE A 257 -15.38 -30.32 15.90
N GLY A 258 -14.14 -30.61 15.52
CA GLY A 258 -13.53 -31.95 15.60
C GLY A 258 -13.51 -32.51 17.02
N LEU A 259 -13.19 -31.69 18.02
CA LEU A 259 -13.22 -32.09 19.44
C LEU A 259 -14.65 -32.34 19.95
N ILE A 260 -15.62 -31.52 19.56
CA ILE A 260 -17.03 -31.68 19.98
C ILE A 260 -17.64 -32.94 19.35
N THR A 261 -17.33 -33.22 18.09
CA THR A 261 -17.82 -34.42 17.38
C THR A 261 -17.20 -35.71 17.89
N THR A 262 -15.93 -35.69 18.30
CA THR A 262 -15.27 -36.84 18.96
C THR A 262 -15.69 -37.01 20.42
N GLY A 263 -15.94 -35.93 21.16
CA GLY A 263 -16.41 -35.96 22.55
C GLY A 263 -17.82 -36.55 22.71
N LYS A 264 -18.70 -36.42 21.71
CA LYS A 264 -20.06 -36.98 21.73
C LYS A 264 -20.14 -38.50 21.47
N ARG A 265 -19.05 -39.14 21.05
CA ARG A 265 -19.03 -40.60 20.74
C ARG A 265 -18.89 -41.52 21.96
N LYS A 266 -18.82 -41.01 23.19
CA LYS A 266 -18.61 -41.85 24.39
C LYS A 266 -19.90 -42.30 25.12
N ASN A 267 -21.09 -42.06 24.57
CA ASN A 267 -22.36 -42.49 25.17
C ASN A 267 -23.21 -43.40 24.25
N SER A 268 -22.58 -44.40 23.62
CA SER A 268 -23.31 -45.56 23.07
C SER A 268 -22.39 -46.77 22.95
N VAL A 269 -22.19 -47.44 24.09
CA VAL A 269 -22.05 -48.90 24.14
C VAL A 269 -22.87 -49.33 25.36
N ALA A 270 -24.07 -49.83 25.10
CA ALA A 270 -24.82 -50.72 25.97
C ALA A 270 -24.57 -52.14 25.46
#